data_AF-A0A0A9ZJ05-F1
#
_entry.id   AF-A0A0A9ZJ05-F1
#
_cell.length_a   1.000
_cell.length_b   1.000
_cell.length_c   1.000
_cell.angle_alpha   90.00
_cell.angle_beta   90.00
_cell.angle_gamma   90.00
#
_symmetry.space_group_name_H-M   'P 1'
#
loop_
_entity.id
_entity.type
_entity.pdbx_description
1 polymer ?
#
loop_
_entity_poly.entity_id
_entity_poly.type
_entity_poly.pdbx_seq_one_letter_code
_entity_poly.pdbx_strand_id
1 'polypeptide(L)'
;MSFFHDCWDSVRGNVRNCLTTPLTKKRLLIFGGIFVAFVLFIVILVVCLNGGSSSPAAQGSDALNNGPLTFGLVDNSWLKTTYINKINENLAKIEEKLNLKSYIESKLGAMIWSVGASNCAQASQKDAVSQTLEGIDAAKRLASSLGNLILASGTQDMTEAKANSKVAMLISLDGGYTIDSRLGVLRMFRDLGVRVMTLTGNCSTPWASSSSLTTFGKAVVGEA
;
A
#
# COMPACT_ATOMS: atom_id res chain seq x y z
N MET A 1 -2.29 25.03 -66.59
CA MET A 1 -2.91 26.08 -65.76
C MET A 1 -4.34 26.41 -66.24
N SER A 2 -5.16 25.41 -66.65
CA SER A 2 -6.52 25.65 -67.16
C SER A 2 -7.65 25.12 -66.26
N PHE A 3 -7.37 24.17 -65.37
CA PHE A 3 -8.41 23.54 -64.53
C PHE A 3 -9.01 24.48 -63.47
N PHE A 4 -8.22 25.42 -62.95
CA PHE A 4 -8.68 26.39 -61.94
C PHE A 4 -9.51 27.54 -62.53
N HIS A 5 -9.31 27.90 -63.80
CA HIS A 5 -10.10 28.94 -64.44
C HIS A 5 -11.52 28.44 -64.79
N ASP A 6 -11.61 27.21 -65.30
CA ASP A 6 -12.89 26.58 -65.66
C ASP A 6 -13.78 26.31 -64.43
N CYS A 7 -13.17 26.00 -63.27
CA CYS A 7 -13.91 25.77 -62.03
C CYS A 7 -14.49 27.07 -61.44
N TRP A 8 -13.83 28.21 -61.66
CA TRP A 8 -14.25 29.50 -61.12
C TRP A 8 -15.38 30.14 -61.94
N ASP A 9 -15.35 29.96 -63.26
CA ASP A 9 -16.45 30.42 -64.13
C ASP A 9 -17.72 29.57 -63.95
N SER A 10 -17.59 28.30 -63.55
CA SER A 10 -18.73 27.44 -63.19
C SER A 10 -19.44 27.85 -61.90
N VAL A 11 -18.77 28.60 -61.00
CA VAL A 11 -19.38 29.09 -59.74
C VAL A 11 -20.12 30.41 -59.96
N ARG A 12 -19.73 31.21 -60.97
CA ARG A 12 -20.39 32.49 -61.30
C ARG A 12 -21.40 32.39 -62.46
N GLY A 13 -21.36 31.33 -63.27
CA GLY A 13 -22.26 31.13 -64.40
C GLY A 13 -23.53 30.38 -64.01
N ASN A 14 -24.67 31.08 -64.06
CA ASN A 14 -26.04 30.56 -64.18
C ASN A 14 -26.26 29.13 -63.62
N VAL A 15 -26.60 29.05 -62.33
CA VAL A 15 -26.95 27.81 -61.60
C VAL A 15 -27.97 26.92 -62.35
N ARG A 16 -28.78 27.52 -63.24
CA ARG A 16 -29.74 26.80 -64.10
C ARG A 16 -29.11 25.87 -65.13
N ASN A 17 -27.90 26.13 -65.66
CA ASN A 17 -27.30 25.29 -66.71
C ASN A 17 -26.41 24.15 -66.15
N CYS A 18 -25.94 24.27 -64.91
CA CYS A 18 -25.19 23.17 -64.27
C CYS A 18 -26.11 22.00 -63.89
N LEU A 19 -27.39 22.29 -63.59
CA LEU A 19 -28.42 21.31 -63.22
C LEU A 19 -29.12 20.63 -64.41
N THR A 20 -28.87 21.07 -65.65
CA THR A 20 -29.53 20.54 -66.87
C THR A 20 -28.60 19.74 -67.78
N THR A 21 -27.31 19.60 -67.43
CA THR A 21 -26.39 18.71 -68.17
C THR A 21 -26.53 17.26 -67.68
N PRO A 22 -26.67 16.27 -68.58
CA PRO A 22 -26.84 14.88 -68.16
C PRO A 22 -25.58 14.42 -67.41
N LEU A 23 -25.76 13.98 -66.17
CA LEU A 23 -24.71 13.42 -65.32
C LEU A 23 -24.13 12.18 -66.00
N THR A 24 -22.98 12.33 -66.66
CA THR A 24 -22.24 11.19 -67.19
C THR A 24 -21.74 10.31 -66.04
N LYS A 25 -21.80 8.97 -66.19
CA LYS A 25 -21.38 8.00 -65.15
C LYS A 25 -20.03 8.35 -64.51
N LYS A 26 -19.08 8.87 -65.30
CA LYS A 26 -17.74 9.28 -64.81
C LYS A 26 -17.80 10.43 -63.80
N ARG A 27 -18.64 11.46 -64.03
CA ARG A 27 -18.77 12.59 -63.10
C ARG A 27 -19.48 12.18 -61.81
N LEU A 28 -20.49 11.31 -61.90
CA LEU A 28 -21.18 10.77 -60.73
C LEU A 28 -20.23 9.98 -59.81
N LEU A 29 -19.35 9.17 -60.39
CA LEU A 29 -18.34 8.41 -59.63
C LEU A 29 -17.31 9.33 -58.95
N ILE A 30 -16.90 10.41 -59.61
CA ILE A 30 -15.96 11.39 -59.04
C ILE A 30 -16.61 12.13 -57.86
N PHE A 31 -17.84 12.64 -58.03
CA PHE A 31 -18.55 13.33 -56.95
C PHE A 31 -18.89 12.40 -55.78
N GLY A 32 -19.28 11.16 -56.06
CA GLY A 32 -19.50 10.13 -55.04
C GLY A 32 -18.23 9.78 -54.27
N GLY A 33 -17.10 9.64 -54.97
CA GLY A 33 -15.79 9.38 -54.34
C GLY A 33 -15.32 10.51 -53.44
N ILE A 34 -15.46 11.77 -53.88
CA ILE A 34 -15.11 12.95 -53.08
C ILE A 34 -15.99 13.04 -51.83
N PHE A 35 -17.29 12.76 -51.96
CA PHE A 35 -18.21 12.77 -50.83
C PHE A 35 -17.85 11.70 -49.79
N VAL A 36 -17.55 10.47 -50.23
CA VAL A 36 -17.11 9.38 -49.33
C VAL A 36 -15.80 9.73 -48.64
N ALA A 37 -14.83 10.29 -49.37
CA ALA A 37 -13.55 10.72 -48.79
C ALA A 37 -13.73 11.84 -47.75
N PHE A 38 -14.65 12.78 -48.00
CA PHE A 38 -14.96 13.87 -47.07
C PHE A 38 -15.64 13.35 -45.79
N VAL A 39 -16.59 12.42 -45.93
CA VAL A 39 -17.24 11.78 -44.77
C VAL A 39 -16.23 10.99 -43.96
N LEU A 40 -15.35 10.20 -44.61
CA LEU A 40 -14.26 9.48 -43.93
C LEU A 40 -13.32 10.43 -43.20
N PHE A 41 -12.96 11.55 -43.83
CA PHE A 41 -12.10 12.56 -43.21
C PHE A 41 -12.75 13.15 -41.95
N ILE A 42 -14.05 13.50 -42.01
CA ILE A 42 -14.79 14.00 -40.83
C ILE A 42 -14.83 12.94 -39.72
N VAL A 43 -15.10 11.68 -40.05
CA VAL A 43 -15.12 10.59 -39.05
C VAL A 43 -13.75 10.43 -38.40
N ILE A 44 -12.67 10.42 -39.17
CA ILE A 44 -11.30 10.36 -38.65
C ILE A 44 -11.03 11.57 -37.76
N LEU A 45 -11.41 12.78 -38.18
CA LEU A 45 -11.18 14.00 -37.43
C LEU A 45 -11.95 13.98 -36.08
N VAL A 46 -13.20 13.50 -36.07
CA VAL A 46 -14.00 13.31 -34.85
C VAL A 46 -13.37 12.26 -33.93
N VAL A 47 -12.90 11.13 -34.48
CA VAL A 47 -12.21 10.09 -33.70
C VAL A 47 -10.87 10.61 -33.15
N CYS A 48 -10.12 11.41 -33.90
CA CYS A 48 -8.86 12.00 -33.45
C CYS A 48 -9.07 13.08 -32.39
N LEU A 49 -10.12 13.89 -32.50
CA LEU A 49 -10.44 14.93 -31.51
C LEU A 49 -11.04 14.36 -30.22
N ASN A 50 -11.88 13.32 -30.33
CA ASN A 50 -12.49 12.67 -29.17
C ASN A 50 -11.61 11.54 -28.58
N GLY A 51 -10.60 11.08 -29.32
CA GLY A 51 -9.64 10.05 -28.93
C GLY A 51 -8.48 10.55 -28.09
N GLY A 52 -8.49 11.83 -27.69
CA GLY A 52 -7.62 12.36 -26.66
C GLY A 52 -7.92 11.66 -25.34
N SER A 53 -7.30 10.50 -25.13
CA SER A 53 -7.26 9.82 -23.85
C SER A 53 -6.62 10.80 -22.87
N SER A 54 -7.44 11.40 -22.01
CA SER A 54 -6.97 11.93 -20.75
C SER A 54 -6.31 10.76 -20.04
N SER A 55 -4.98 10.68 -20.11
CA SER A 55 -4.24 9.80 -19.22
C SER A 55 -4.75 10.12 -17.82
N PRO A 56 -5.32 9.15 -17.08
CA PRO A 56 -5.89 9.44 -15.78
C PRO A 56 -4.80 10.15 -14.99
N ALA A 57 -5.11 11.35 -14.47
CA ALA A 57 -4.15 12.12 -13.70
C ALA A 57 -3.62 11.20 -12.59
N ALA A 58 -2.32 10.91 -12.61
CA ALA A 58 -1.71 9.95 -11.69
C ALA A 58 -2.15 10.29 -10.26
N GLN A 59 -2.85 9.37 -9.61
CA GLN A 59 -3.30 9.59 -8.24
C GLN A 59 -2.11 9.38 -7.31
N GLY A 60 -2.03 10.14 -6.22
CA GLY A 60 -0.96 9.95 -5.22
C GLY A 60 -0.89 8.52 -4.66
N SER A 61 -2.01 7.79 -4.66
CA SER A 61 -2.11 6.37 -4.30
C SER A 61 -1.37 5.44 -5.26
N ASP A 62 -1.19 5.82 -6.52
CA ASP A 62 -0.43 5.02 -7.50
C ASP A 62 1.04 4.88 -7.08
N ALA A 63 1.56 5.85 -6.33
CA ALA A 63 2.90 5.79 -5.75
C ALA A 63 3.04 4.64 -4.74
N LEU A 64 1.96 4.19 -4.07
CA LEU A 64 2.03 3.09 -3.11
C LEU A 64 2.11 1.72 -3.78
N ASN A 65 1.67 1.60 -5.03
CA ASN A 65 1.79 0.35 -5.80
C ASN A 65 3.26 0.04 -6.09
N ASN A 66 4.02 1.06 -6.49
CA ASN A 66 5.43 0.94 -6.87
C ASN A 66 6.42 1.40 -5.79
N GLY A 67 5.91 2.01 -4.72
CA GLY A 67 6.70 2.62 -3.66
C GLY A 67 7.28 1.64 -2.64
N PRO A 68 8.21 2.12 -1.80
CA PRO A 68 8.79 1.35 -0.70
C PRO A 68 7.72 0.90 0.29
N LEU A 69 8.00 -0.21 1.00
CA LEU A 69 7.08 -0.81 1.98
C LEU A 69 6.67 0.22 3.04
N THR A 70 5.36 0.37 3.24
CA THR A 70 4.79 1.19 4.30
C THR A 70 4.74 0.40 5.60
N PHE A 71 5.09 1.05 6.70
CA PHE A 71 5.06 0.47 8.05
C PHE A 71 4.02 1.19 8.90
N GLY A 72 3.27 0.45 9.71
CA GLY A 72 2.31 1.00 10.66
C GLY A 72 2.47 0.38 12.03
N LEU A 73 2.45 1.19 13.09
CA LEU A 73 2.33 0.69 14.46
C LEU A 73 0.85 0.39 14.74
N VAL A 74 0.55 -0.84 15.15
CA VAL A 74 -0.83 -1.28 15.39
C VAL A 74 -1.11 -1.33 16.88
N ASP A 75 -2.22 -0.70 17.31
CA ASP A 75 -2.71 -0.84 18.67
C ASP A 75 -3.32 -2.23 18.88
N ASN A 76 -2.74 -2.97 19.81
CA ASN A 76 -3.16 -4.32 20.19
C ASN A 76 -3.53 -4.42 21.68
N SER A 77 -3.75 -3.28 22.35
CA SER A 77 -4.07 -3.23 23.79
C SER A 77 -5.32 -4.03 24.14
N TRP A 78 -6.31 -4.02 23.25
CA TRP A 78 -7.56 -4.79 23.37
C TRP A 78 -7.35 -6.31 23.35
N LEU A 79 -6.31 -6.80 22.68
CA LEU A 79 -6.00 -8.23 22.64
C LEU A 79 -5.48 -8.68 24.00
N LYS A 80 -4.58 -7.89 24.61
CA LYS A 80 -3.97 -8.19 25.91
C LYS A 80 -5.01 -8.35 27.02
N THR A 81 -6.02 -7.48 27.04
CA THR A 81 -7.04 -7.49 28.10
C THR A 81 -8.10 -8.56 27.92
N THR A 82 -8.42 -8.92 26.68
CA THR A 82 -9.66 -9.67 26.38
C THR A 82 -9.39 -11.07 25.82
N TYR A 83 -8.33 -11.24 25.02
CA TYR A 83 -8.19 -12.40 24.13
C TYR A 83 -6.87 -13.15 24.23
N ILE A 84 -5.86 -12.64 24.94
CA ILE A 84 -4.49 -13.18 24.92
C ILE A 84 -4.43 -14.69 25.22
N ASN A 85 -5.29 -15.18 26.12
CA ASN A 85 -5.38 -16.61 26.49
C ASN A 85 -6.50 -17.38 25.75
N LYS A 86 -7.26 -16.73 24.87
CA LYS A 86 -8.45 -17.29 24.18
C LYS A 86 -8.46 -17.04 22.68
N ILE A 87 -7.28 -16.96 22.07
CA ILE A 87 -7.11 -16.61 20.64
C ILE A 87 -7.88 -17.57 19.73
N ASN A 88 -7.67 -18.88 19.90
CA ASN A 88 -8.27 -19.89 19.02
C ASN A 88 -9.81 -19.87 19.08
N GLU A 89 -10.37 -19.65 20.26
CA GLU A 89 -11.83 -19.59 20.48
C GLU A 89 -12.48 -18.32 19.90
N ASN A 90 -11.70 -17.25 19.71
CA ASN A 90 -12.20 -15.94 19.32
C ASN A 90 -11.59 -15.44 17.99
N LEU A 91 -11.00 -16.33 17.19
CA LEU A 91 -10.23 -15.95 16.01
C LEU A 91 -11.03 -15.07 15.04
N ALA A 92 -12.28 -15.42 14.76
CA ALA A 92 -13.15 -14.63 13.88
C ALA A 92 -13.38 -13.19 14.39
N LYS A 93 -13.61 -13.02 15.69
CA LYS A 93 -13.80 -11.69 16.31
C LYS A 93 -12.51 -10.88 16.31
N ILE A 94 -11.38 -11.55 16.51
CA ILE A 94 -10.05 -10.93 16.48
C ILE A 94 -9.74 -10.46 15.06
N GLU A 95 -10.02 -11.29 14.04
CA GLU A 95 -9.82 -10.95 12.63
C GLU A 95 -10.68 -9.75 12.21
N GLU A 96 -11.96 -9.74 12.61
CA GLU A 96 -12.86 -8.60 12.39
C GLU A 96 -12.31 -7.31 13.03
N LYS A 97 -11.85 -7.40 14.28
CA LYS A 97 -11.34 -6.24 15.02
C LYS A 97 -10.01 -5.71 14.48
N LEU A 98 -9.12 -6.60 14.03
CA LEU A 98 -7.85 -6.22 13.42
C LEU A 98 -8.06 -5.60 12.03
N ASN A 99 -9.14 -5.97 11.33
CA ASN A 99 -9.52 -5.44 10.03
C ASN A 99 -8.36 -5.45 9.01
N LEU A 100 -7.73 -6.62 8.85
CA LEU A 100 -6.58 -6.82 7.94
C LEU A 100 -6.88 -6.42 6.49
N LYS A 101 -8.14 -6.54 6.07
CA LYS A 101 -8.60 -6.13 4.75
C LYS A 101 -8.33 -4.64 4.49
N SER A 102 -8.62 -3.78 5.45
CA SER A 102 -8.34 -2.34 5.35
C SER A 102 -6.84 -2.05 5.21
N TYR A 103 -5.98 -2.80 5.92
CA TYR A 103 -4.53 -2.66 5.78
C TYR A 103 -4.04 -3.06 4.38
N ILE A 104 -4.57 -4.14 3.81
CA ILE A 104 -4.21 -4.58 2.46
C ILE A 104 -4.71 -3.58 1.40
N GLU A 105 -5.94 -3.09 1.53
CA GLU A 105 -6.53 -2.09 0.63
C GLU A 105 -5.76 -0.76 0.66
N SER A 106 -5.32 -0.34 1.85
CA SER A 106 -4.47 0.85 2.06
C SER A 106 -2.99 0.63 1.71
N LYS A 107 -2.63 -0.54 1.16
CA LYS A 107 -1.27 -0.90 0.74
C LYS A 107 -0.26 -0.89 1.88
N LEU A 108 -0.68 -1.26 3.10
CA LEU A 108 0.21 -1.45 4.23
C LEU A 108 1.10 -2.68 3.98
N GLY A 109 2.40 -2.45 3.79
CA GLY A 109 3.37 -3.52 3.52
C GLY A 109 3.74 -4.32 4.75
N ALA A 110 3.84 -3.64 5.90
CA ALA A 110 4.15 -4.27 7.17
C ALA A 110 3.53 -3.53 8.35
N MET A 111 3.32 -4.27 9.43
CA MET A 111 2.88 -3.75 10.70
C MET A 111 3.86 -4.12 11.81
N ILE A 112 4.03 -3.18 12.74
CA ILE A 112 4.79 -3.35 13.96
C ILE A 112 3.80 -3.74 15.06
N TRP A 113 3.98 -4.94 15.58
CA TRP A 113 3.17 -5.53 16.63
C TRP A 113 3.89 -5.40 17.97
N SER A 114 3.47 -4.45 18.80
CA SER A 114 4.15 -4.13 20.07
C SER A 114 3.76 -5.09 21.20
N VAL A 115 4.74 -5.71 21.86
CA VAL A 115 4.56 -6.63 22.99
C VAL A 115 5.21 -6.06 24.26
N GLY A 116 4.56 -6.28 25.39
CA GLY A 116 4.92 -5.68 26.67
C GLY A 116 3.70 -5.53 27.57
N ALA A 117 3.93 -5.14 28.83
CA ALA A 117 2.87 -4.95 29.81
C ALA A 117 2.03 -3.69 29.51
N SER A 118 0.74 -3.72 29.85
CA SER A 118 -0.13 -2.54 29.72
C SER A 118 0.27 -1.40 30.66
N ASN A 119 0.86 -1.71 31.81
CA ASN A 119 1.36 -0.74 32.77
C ASN A 119 2.82 -1.02 33.12
N CYS A 120 3.72 -0.25 32.50
CA CYS A 120 5.15 -0.40 32.69
C CYS A 120 5.61 -0.13 34.14
N ALA A 121 4.95 0.75 34.89
CA ALA A 121 5.31 1.06 36.27
C ALA A 121 5.01 -0.10 37.23
N GLN A 122 3.96 -0.88 36.95
CA GLN A 122 3.60 -2.04 37.75
C GLN A 122 4.40 -3.30 37.39
N ALA A 123 4.70 -3.48 36.10
CA ALA A 123 5.33 -4.70 35.60
C ALA A 123 6.86 -4.67 35.66
N SER A 124 7.48 -3.48 35.60
CA SER A 124 8.95 -3.33 35.69
C SER A 124 9.48 -3.98 36.97
N GLN A 125 10.57 -4.76 36.85
CA GLN A 125 11.17 -5.53 37.94
C GLN A 125 10.25 -6.55 38.63
N LYS A 126 9.12 -6.90 37.99
CA LYS A 126 8.20 -7.94 38.46
C LYS A 126 7.99 -8.98 37.37
N ASP A 127 6.94 -8.79 36.57
CA ASP A 127 6.43 -9.75 35.59
C ASP A 127 6.50 -9.22 34.15
N ALA A 128 7.21 -8.11 33.90
CA ALA A 128 7.38 -7.54 32.55
C ALA A 128 7.90 -8.56 31.54
N VAL A 129 8.88 -9.40 31.91
CA VAL A 129 9.44 -10.43 31.02
C VAL A 129 8.37 -11.47 30.68
N SER A 130 7.64 -11.97 31.68
CA SER A 130 6.59 -12.98 31.51
C SER A 130 5.45 -12.48 30.63
N GLN A 131 4.93 -11.28 30.91
CA GLN A 131 3.87 -10.67 30.08
C GLN A 131 4.34 -10.42 28.65
N THR A 132 5.63 -10.08 28.46
CA THR A 132 6.20 -9.92 27.11
C THR A 132 6.25 -11.26 26.37
N LEU A 133 6.63 -12.36 27.04
CA LEU A 133 6.62 -13.70 26.45
C LEU A 133 5.20 -14.13 26.04
N GLU A 134 4.19 -13.87 26.87
CA GLU A 134 2.77 -14.12 26.52
C GLU A 134 2.35 -13.31 25.28
N GLY A 135 2.78 -12.05 25.18
CA GLY A 135 2.54 -11.21 24.01
C GLY A 135 3.21 -11.75 22.74
N ILE A 136 4.43 -12.27 22.85
CA ILE A 136 5.15 -12.91 21.74
C ILE A 136 4.45 -14.18 21.30
N ASP A 137 4.04 -15.05 22.24
CA ASP A 137 3.27 -16.26 21.94
C ASP A 137 1.97 -15.91 21.20
N ALA A 138 1.22 -14.95 21.72
CA ALA A 138 -0.01 -14.47 21.11
C ALA A 138 0.21 -13.97 19.67
N ALA A 139 1.26 -13.17 19.44
CA ALA A 139 1.60 -12.66 18.11
C ALA A 139 1.90 -13.81 17.14
N LYS A 140 2.70 -14.79 17.57
CA LYS A 140 3.04 -15.97 16.76
C LYS A 140 1.81 -16.81 16.41
N ARG A 141 0.94 -17.06 17.39
CA ARG A 141 -0.31 -17.81 17.20
C ARG A 141 -1.28 -17.08 16.27
N LEU A 142 -1.35 -15.75 16.34
CA LEU A 142 -2.16 -14.96 15.40
C LEU A 142 -1.61 -15.06 13.99
N ALA A 143 -0.31 -14.87 13.81
CA ALA A 143 0.32 -14.98 12.50
C ALA A 143 0.17 -16.38 11.88
N SER A 144 0.20 -17.45 12.69
CA SER A 144 -0.03 -18.81 12.19
C SER A 144 -1.49 -19.12 11.88
N SER A 145 -2.43 -18.45 12.57
CA SER A 145 -3.86 -18.74 12.44
C SER A 145 -4.56 -17.89 11.38
N LEU A 146 -4.04 -16.69 11.10
CA LEU A 146 -4.62 -15.75 10.13
C LEU A 146 -3.86 -15.83 8.80
N GLY A 147 -4.52 -16.33 7.76
CA GLY A 147 -3.90 -16.56 6.45
C GLY A 147 -3.37 -15.30 5.75
N ASN A 148 -3.84 -14.12 6.17
CA ASN A 148 -3.47 -12.81 5.60
C ASN A 148 -2.24 -12.17 6.27
N LEU A 149 -1.61 -12.86 7.22
CA LEU A 149 -0.41 -12.42 7.92
C LEU A 149 0.81 -13.28 7.58
N ILE A 150 1.98 -12.66 7.59
CA ILE A 150 3.26 -13.35 7.60
C ILE A 150 4.08 -12.80 8.76
N LEU A 151 4.54 -13.67 9.66
CA LEU A 151 5.50 -13.24 10.69
C LEU A 151 6.83 -12.93 10.01
N ALA A 152 7.28 -11.69 10.11
CA ALA A 152 8.46 -11.20 9.42
C ALA A 152 9.66 -11.03 10.36
N SER A 153 10.78 -11.60 9.95
CA SER A 153 12.06 -11.57 10.63
C SER A 153 13.13 -10.78 9.85
N GLY A 154 12.85 -10.45 8.59
CA GLY A 154 13.70 -9.66 7.70
C GLY A 154 12.97 -9.18 6.45
N THR A 155 13.70 -8.52 5.56
CA THR A 155 13.16 -7.89 4.34
C THR A 155 12.60 -8.88 3.32
N GLN A 156 13.10 -10.12 3.32
CA GLN A 156 12.62 -11.19 2.44
C GLN A 156 11.16 -11.53 2.76
N ASP A 157 10.84 -11.78 4.03
CA ASP A 157 9.49 -12.09 4.50
C ASP A 157 8.51 -10.96 4.16
N MET A 158 8.97 -9.71 4.24
CA MET A 158 8.16 -8.55 3.89
C MET A 158 7.88 -8.44 2.40
N THR A 159 8.87 -8.81 1.58
CA THR A 159 8.73 -8.83 0.12
C THR A 159 7.78 -9.95 -0.29
N GLU A 160 7.88 -11.11 0.37
CA GLU A 160 6.95 -12.23 0.20
C GLU A 160 5.51 -11.85 0.61
N ALA A 161 5.35 -11.15 1.74
CA ALA A 161 4.04 -10.67 2.17
C ALA A 161 3.42 -9.75 1.11
N LYS A 162 4.17 -8.76 0.62
CA LYS A 162 3.72 -7.87 -0.45
C LYS A 162 3.35 -8.64 -1.73
N ALA A 163 4.17 -9.59 -2.16
CA ALA A 163 3.92 -10.40 -3.35
C ALA A 163 2.65 -11.25 -3.24
N ASN A 164 2.34 -11.75 -2.04
CA ASN A 164 1.17 -12.56 -1.76
C ASN A 164 -0.06 -11.76 -1.31
N SER A 165 -0.03 -10.42 -1.41
CA SER A 165 -1.10 -9.53 -0.92
C SER A 165 -1.46 -9.76 0.57
N LYS A 166 -0.43 -10.04 1.39
CA LYS A 166 -0.51 -10.22 2.84
C LYS A 166 0.18 -9.07 3.56
N VAL A 167 -0.06 -8.95 4.86
CA VAL A 167 0.62 -7.98 5.72
C VAL A 167 1.74 -8.66 6.48
N ALA A 168 2.97 -8.13 6.38
CA ALA A 168 4.09 -8.60 7.17
C ALA A 168 3.95 -8.11 8.63
N MET A 169 4.09 -8.98 9.62
CA MET A 169 4.02 -8.65 11.05
C MET A 169 5.42 -8.73 11.66
N LEU A 170 5.97 -7.60 12.12
CA LEU A 170 7.19 -7.58 12.92
C LEU A 170 6.86 -7.46 14.39
N ILE A 171 7.47 -8.29 15.23
CA ILE A 171 7.30 -8.19 16.68
C ILE A 171 8.26 -7.13 17.23
N SER A 172 7.72 -6.20 18.01
CA SER A 172 8.47 -5.13 18.67
C SER A 172 8.31 -5.18 20.18
N LEU A 173 9.34 -4.84 20.94
CA LEU A 173 9.22 -4.59 22.38
C LEU A 173 8.73 -3.17 22.62
N ASP A 174 7.73 -3.03 23.48
CA ASP A 174 7.06 -1.76 23.81
C ASP A 174 7.94 -0.79 24.61
N GLY A 175 8.98 -1.29 25.26
CA GLY A 175 9.90 -0.48 26.04
C GLY A 175 11.07 -1.30 26.58
N GLY A 176 12.17 -0.64 26.92
CA GLY A 176 13.34 -1.30 27.51
C GLY A 176 13.07 -1.93 28.88
N TYR A 177 11.96 -1.60 29.54
CA TYR A 177 11.55 -2.28 30.79
C TYR A 177 11.26 -3.77 30.56
N THR A 178 10.90 -4.17 29.33
CA THR A 178 10.59 -5.56 28.96
C THR A 178 11.79 -6.51 29.14
N ILE A 179 13.02 -6.00 29.02
CA ILE A 179 14.24 -6.81 29.20
C ILE A 179 14.75 -6.84 30.64
N ASP A 180 14.08 -6.13 31.55
CA ASP A 180 14.44 -6.02 32.98
C ASP A 180 15.93 -5.74 33.22
N SER A 181 16.55 -4.90 32.37
CA SER A 181 17.98 -4.58 32.40
C SER A 181 18.91 -5.81 32.27
N ARG A 182 18.53 -6.80 31.46
CA ARG A 182 19.31 -8.04 31.23
C ARG A 182 19.53 -8.28 29.73
N LEU A 183 20.78 -8.26 29.28
CA LEU A 183 21.14 -8.56 27.89
C LEU A 183 20.81 -10.00 27.48
N GLY A 184 20.83 -10.94 28.44
CA GLY A 184 20.39 -12.31 28.18
C GLY A 184 18.93 -12.37 27.73
N VAL A 185 18.05 -11.58 28.35
CA VAL A 185 16.64 -11.51 27.98
C VAL A 185 16.47 -10.88 26.59
N LEU A 186 17.23 -9.83 26.27
CA LEU A 186 17.24 -9.21 24.94
C LEU A 186 17.58 -10.24 23.84
N ARG A 187 18.64 -11.04 24.03
CA ARG A 187 19.02 -12.10 23.08
C ARG A 187 17.93 -13.15 22.93
N MET A 188 17.35 -13.60 24.04
CA MET A 188 16.25 -14.58 23.99
C MET A 188 15.03 -14.03 23.23
N PHE A 189 14.68 -12.76 23.40
CA PHE A 189 13.61 -12.13 22.62
C PHE A 189 13.95 -12.05 21.14
N ARG A 190 15.20 -11.73 20.78
CA ARG A 190 15.66 -11.76 19.38
C ARG A 190 15.50 -13.15 18.77
N ASP A 191 15.87 -14.20 19.49
CA ASP A 191 15.72 -15.60 19.05
C ASP A 191 14.25 -16.00 18.91
N LEU A 192 13.37 -15.44 19.73
CA LEU A 192 11.93 -15.65 19.64
C LEU A 192 11.25 -14.91 18.47
N GLY A 193 11.96 -14.03 17.78
CA GLY A 193 11.49 -13.33 16.57
C GLY A 193 11.29 -11.82 16.72
N VAL A 194 11.67 -11.23 17.85
CA VAL A 194 11.64 -9.76 18.03
C VAL A 194 12.66 -9.09 17.12
N ARG A 195 12.27 -8.01 16.44
CA ARG A 195 13.14 -7.27 15.50
C ARG A 195 13.21 -5.77 15.76
N VAL A 196 12.37 -5.25 16.63
CA VAL A 196 12.33 -3.83 17.00
C VAL A 196 12.23 -3.73 18.52
N MET A 197 12.87 -2.73 19.11
CA MET A 197 12.70 -2.41 20.53
C MET A 197 12.63 -0.90 20.70
N THR A 198 11.56 -0.43 21.32
CA THR A 198 11.50 0.93 21.85
C THR A 198 12.38 1.01 23.09
N LEU A 199 13.36 1.92 23.14
CA LEU A 199 14.26 2.04 24.29
C LEU A 199 13.52 2.51 25.55
N THR A 200 12.71 3.55 25.39
CA THR A 200 11.86 4.11 26.46
C THR A 200 10.47 4.37 25.89
N GLY A 201 9.46 3.68 26.43
CA GLY A 201 8.07 3.98 26.15
C GLY A 201 7.53 5.01 27.15
N ASN A 202 6.37 4.71 27.75
CA ASN A 202 5.76 5.56 28.78
C ASN A 202 6.52 5.55 30.12
N CYS A 203 7.50 4.66 30.30
CA CYS A 203 8.36 4.60 31.47
C CYS A 203 9.83 4.70 31.08
N SER A 204 10.60 5.45 31.89
CA SER A 204 12.06 5.41 31.83
C SER A 204 12.58 4.08 32.40
N THR A 205 13.77 3.68 31.96
CA THR A 205 14.48 2.52 32.52
C THR A 205 15.68 3.00 33.33
N PRO A 206 16.29 2.15 34.18
CA PRO A 206 17.51 2.52 34.90
C PRO A 206 18.70 2.88 33.99
N TRP A 207 18.60 2.58 32.69
CA TRP A 207 19.71 2.70 31.74
C TRP A 207 19.41 3.58 30.52
N ALA A 208 18.16 4.01 30.33
CA ALA A 208 17.75 4.94 29.29
C ALA A 208 16.66 5.90 29.80
N SER A 209 16.85 7.18 29.48
CA SER A 209 15.84 8.24 29.59
C SER A 209 15.65 8.89 28.21
N SER A 210 14.67 9.79 28.09
CA SER A 210 14.45 10.56 26.87
C SER A 210 15.67 11.38 26.41
N SER A 211 16.62 11.66 27.32
CA SER A 211 17.76 12.53 27.07
C SER A 211 19.13 11.85 27.20
N SER A 212 19.21 10.60 27.67
CA SER A 212 20.50 9.98 27.98
C SER A 212 20.49 8.45 28.01
N LEU A 213 21.67 7.87 27.75
CA LEU A 213 21.99 6.46 27.94
C LEU A 213 23.12 6.30 28.94
N THR A 214 22.98 5.36 29.87
CA THR A 214 24.08 4.94 30.76
C THR A 214 25.07 4.05 30.00
N THR A 215 26.19 3.67 30.65
CA THR A 215 27.12 2.67 30.09
C THR A 215 26.41 1.36 29.73
N PHE A 216 25.49 0.90 30.58
CA PHE A 216 24.67 -0.27 30.26
C PHE A 216 23.72 0.00 29.08
N GLY A 217 23.09 1.17 29.01
CA GLY A 217 22.23 1.53 27.87
C GLY A 217 22.98 1.54 26.54
N LYS A 218 24.24 1.98 26.53
CA LYS A 218 25.12 1.87 25.36
C LYS A 218 25.43 0.42 25.01
N ALA A 219 25.65 -0.45 26.01
CA ALA A 219 25.82 -1.88 25.78
C ALA A 219 24.56 -2.54 25.20
N VAL A 220 23.36 -2.11 25.64
CA VAL A 220 22.08 -2.56 25.06
C VAL A 220 21.99 -2.19 23.58
N VAL A 221 22.32 -0.95 23.22
CA VAL A 221 22.33 -0.50 21.82
C VAL A 221 23.39 -1.24 20.99
N GLY A 222 24.54 -1.56 21.58
CA GLY A 222 25.59 -2.32 20.89
C GLY A 222 25.26 -3.80 20.68
N GLU A 223 24.36 -4.36 21.48
CA GLU A 223 23.92 -5.77 21.39
C GLU A 223 22.73 -5.97 20.44
N ALA A 224 21.88 -4.94 20.31
CA ALA A 224 20.66 -4.93 19.50
C ALA A 224 20.99 -4.85 18.00
#